data_AF-A0A961Z302-F1
#
_entry.id   AF-A0A961Z302-F1
#
_cell.length_a   1.000
_cell.length_b   1.000
_cell.length_c   1.000
_cell.angle_alpha   90.00
_cell.angle_beta   90.00
_cell.angle_gamma   90.00
#
_symmetry.space_group_name_H-M   'P 1'
#
loop_
_entity.id
_entity.type
_entity.pdbx_description
1 polymer ?
#
loop_
_entity_poly.entity_id
_entity_poly.type
_entity_poly.pdbx_seq_one_letter_code
_entity_poly.pdbx_strand_id
1 'polypeptide(L)' 'MPAPAWLTARQIAHRGLHGAMTGAVENSMGAAECAIAGGYAIECDVQLSADGVPMVFH' A
#
# COMPACT_ATOMS: atom_id res chain seq x y z
N MET A 1 8.15 21.95 8.04
CA MET A 1 6.81 21.71 8.64
C MET A 1 6.74 20.24 9.03
N PRO A 2 6.19 19.89 10.20
CA PRO A 2 5.97 18.48 10.55
C PRO A 2 4.92 17.86 9.63
N ALA A 3 4.99 16.55 9.43
CA ALA A 3 3.94 15.81 8.73
C ALA A 3 2.60 15.95 9.49
N PRO A 4 1.45 15.92 8.79
CA PRO A 4 0.15 15.88 9.45
C PRO A 4 0.05 14.69 10.42
N ALA A 5 -0.50 14.91 11.61
CA ALA A 5 -0.54 13.88 12.67
C ALA A 5 -1.23 12.58 12.23
N TRP A 6 -2.21 12.66 11.33
CA TRP A 6 -2.91 11.49 10.81
C TRP A 6 -2.02 10.59 9.94
N LEU A 7 -1.01 11.16 9.25
CA LEU A 7 -0.14 10.41 8.33
C LEU A 7 0.83 9.52 9.09
N THR A 8 1.28 9.96 10.27
CA THR A 8 2.21 9.22 11.14
C THR A 8 1.51 8.49 12.28
N ALA A 9 0.17 8.46 12.30
CA ALA A 9 -0.61 7.85 13.38
C ALA A 9 -0.44 6.32 13.44
N ARG A 10 0.00 5.69 12.34
CA ARG A 10 0.24 4.24 12.22
C ARG A 10 1.52 4.00 11.43
N GLN A 11 2.13 2.84 11.62
CA GLN A 11 3.17 2.37 10.71
C GLN A 11 2.58 2.16 9.30
N ILE A 12 3.37 2.42 8.27
CA ILE A 12 2.95 2.37 6.87
C ILE A 12 3.54 1.11 6.23
N ALA A 13 2.68 0.25 5.71
CA ALA A 13 3.07 -0.91 4.93
C ALA A 13 3.40 -0.45 3.51
N HIS A 14 4.68 -0.49 3.17
CA HIS A 14 5.21 -0.13 1.85
C HIS A 14 4.72 -1.13 0.80
N ARG A 15 3.94 -0.66 -0.17
CA ARG A 15 3.25 -1.46 -1.20
C ARG A 15 2.27 -2.49 -0.63
N GLY A 16 1.69 -2.19 0.52
CA GLY A 16 0.87 -3.12 1.31
C GLY A 16 1.73 -4.09 2.14
N LEU A 17 1.07 -4.94 2.94
CA LEU A 17 1.77 -5.95 3.75
C LEU A 17 1.92 -7.23 2.93
N HIS A 18 3.09 -7.41 2.33
CA HIS A 18 3.35 -8.48 1.37
C HIS A 18 4.56 -9.36 1.77
N GLY A 19 4.75 -10.47 1.05
CA GLY A 19 5.89 -11.38 1.22
C GLY A 19 5.47 -12.78 1.65
N ALA A 20 6.46 -13.68 1.74
CA ALA A 20 6.25 -15.13 1.85
C ALA A 20 5.31 -15.56 3.00
N MET A 21 5.36 -14.87 4.13
CA MET A 21 4.52 -15.18 5.30
C MET A 21 3.04 -14.83 5.10
N THR A 22 2.75 -13.83 4.26
CA THR A 22 1.39 -13.42 3.94
C THR A 22 0.85 -14.11 2.69
N GLY A 23 1.75 -14.59 1.81
CA GLY A 23 1.40 -15.06 0.47
C GLY A 23 0.98 -13.95 -0.50
N ALA A 24 0.91 -12.70 -0.03
CA ALA A 24 0.53 -11.56 -0.85
C ALA A 24 1.71 -11.00 -1.66
N VAL A 25 1.41 -10.49 -2.84
CA VAL A 25 2.34 -9.80 -3.74
C VAL A 25 2.27 -8.28 -3.49
N GLU A 26 3.39 -7.57 -3.61
CA GLU A 26 3.40 -6.10 -3.48
C GLU A 26 2.41 -5.43 -4.43
N ASN A 27 1.88 -4.26 -4.04
CA ASN A 27 0.98 -3.46 -4.88
C ASN A 27 -0.27 -4.25 -5.36
N SER A 28 -0.70 -5.24 -4.57
CA SER A 28 -1.87 -6.07 -4.85
C SER A 28 -2.99 -5.89 -3.83
N MET A 29 -4.20 -6.30 -4.20
CA MET A 29 -5.34 -6.34 -3.28
C MET A 29 -5.05 -7.19 -2.04
N GLY A 30 -4.38 -8.33 -2.21
CA GLY A 30 -4.01 -9.18 -1.08
C GLY A 30 -3.08 -8.48 -0.08
N ALA A 31 -2.12 -7.69 -0.56
CA ALA A 31 -1.22 -6.95 0.32
C ALA A 31 -1.94 -5.81 1.05
N ALA A 32 -2.89 -5.16 0.39
CA ALA A 32 -3.75 -4.16 1.01
C ALA A 32 -4.64 -4.79 2.09
N GLU A 33 -5.27 -5.93 1.81
CA GLU A 33 -6.09 -6.68 2.77
C GLU A 33 -5.27 -7.12 4.00
N CYS A 34 -4.07 -7.66 3.79
CA CYS A 34 -3.16 -8.01 4.89
C CYS A 34 -2.78 -6.78 5.73
N ALA A 35 -2.54 -5.63 5.11
CA ALA A 35 -2.22 -4.41 5.85
C ALA A 35 -3.41 -3.89 6.67
N ILE A 36 -4.63 -3.95 6.13
CA ILE A 36 -5.86 -3.63 6.87
C ILE A 36 -5.99 -4.56 8.08
N ALA A 37 -5.84 -5.87 7.89
CA ALA A 37 -5.92 -6.86 8.95
C ALA A 37 -4.84 -6.66 10.03
N GLY A 38 -3.64 -6.22 9.63
CA GLY A 38 -2.54 -5.88 10.54
C GLY A 38 -2.64 -4.51 11.21
N GLY A 39 -3.65 -3.70 10.87
CA GLY A 39 -3.82 -2.35 11.43
C GLY A 39 -2.79 -1.33 10.95
N TYR A 40 -2.23 -1.53 9.76
CA TYR A 40 -1.26 -0.63 9.13
C TYR A 40 -1.94 0.42 8.24
N ALA A 41 -1.31 1.59 8.08
CA ALA A 41 -1.58 2.42 6.91
C ALA A 41 -0.95 1.78 5.66
N ILE A 42 -1.43 2.13 4.47
CA ILE A 42 -1.00 1.51 3.21
C ILE A 42 -0.39 2.56 2.31
N GLU A 43 0.78 2.25 1.77
CA GLU A 43 1.38 2.97 0.66
C GLU A 43 1.28 2.09 -0.61
N CYS A 44 1.16 2.72 -1.77
CA CYS A 44 1.14 2.05 -3.07
C CYS A 44 1.66 2.99 -4.17
N ASP A 45 2.26 2.40 -5.20
CA ASP A 45 2.74 3.11 -6.38
C ASP A 45 1.61 3.22 -7.42
N VAL A 46 1.40 4.41 -7.99
CA VAL A 46 0.41 4.65 -9.04
C VAL A 46 1.09 5.11 -10.33
N GLN A 47 0.77 4.45 -11.43
CA GLN A 47 1.23 4.78 -12.78
C GLN A 47 0.02 5.04 -13.70
N LEU A 48 0.23 5.82 -14.76
CA LEU A 48 -0.81 6.11 -15.75
C LEU A 48 -0.73 5.12 -16.92
N SER A 49 -1.84 4.44 -17.25
CA SER A 49 -1.93 3.60 -18.44
C SER A 49 -2.00 4.42 -19.74
N ALA A 50 -1.85 3.74 -20.88
CA ALA A 50 -1.91 4.39 -22.21
C ALA A 50 -3.27 5.03 -22.52
N ASP A 51 -4.36 4.53 -21.91
CA ASP A 51 -5.72 5.06 -22.01
C ASP A 51 -6.09 6.00 -20.84
N GLY A 52 -5.13 6.37 -20.00
CA GLY A 52 -5.32 7.38 -18.95
C GLY A 52 -5.97 6.85 -17.66
N VAL A 53 -5.97 5.54 -17.45
CA VAL A 53 -6.49 4.89 -16.24
C VAL A 53 -5.36 4.74 -15.22
N PRO A 54 -5.55 5.17 -13.95
CA PRO A 54 -4.57 4.91 -12.89
C PRO A 54 -4.46 3.42 -12.59
N MET A 55 -3.23 2.91 -12.57
CA MET A 55 -2.90 1.53 -12.28
C MET A 55 -1.97 1.46 -11.08
N VAL A 56 -2.13 0.44 -10.23
CA VAL A 56 -1.24 0.20 -9.10
C VAL A 56 -0.13 -0.73 -9.55
N PHE A 57 1.08 -0.19 -9.71
CA PHE A 57 2.26 -0.89 -10.21
C PHE A 57 3.52 -0.07 -9.90
N HIS A 58 4.61 -0.74 -9.55
CA HIS A 58 5.91 -0.10 -9.33
C HIS A 58 6.70 0.04 -10.63
#